data_AF-A0A453MED1-F1
#
_entry.id   AF-A0A453MED1-F1
#
_cell.length_a   1.000
_cell.length_b   1.000
_cell.length_c   1.000
_cell.angle_alpha   90.00
_cell.angle_beta   90.00
_cell.angle_gamma   90.00
#
_symmetry.space_group_name_H-M   'P 1'
#
loop_
_entity.id
_entity.type
_entity.pdbx_description
1 polymer ?
#
loop_
_entity_poly.entity_id
_entity_poly.type
_entity_poly.pdbx_seq_one_letter_code
_entity_poly.pdbx_strand_id
1 'polypeptide(L)'
;LLFAGDVEDHFLFGIKFTKKSVKLYSNFYASDIIVASPLALKLKIDGGEVTKKKGRPKENDSDFLSSIEIVVVDYADVISMQNWSHLHAVLEQLNHLPSKEHVTNVMRIRPWYLDEQARYYRQTIILSSYLTPEMNALFNGSCLNYEGKVKLATEFTGVLPKIQLEIRQVCMNDLMHLLLVNLMMP
;
A
#
# COMPACT_ATOMS: atom_id res chain seq x y z
N LEU A 1 16.49 5.31 15.87
CA LEU A 1 16.64 3.83 15.98
C LEU A 1 15.63 3.12 15.06
N LEU A 2 15.50 3.56 13.80
CA LEU A 2 14.61 2.91 12.82
C LEU A 2 15.30 1.77 12.04
N PHE A 3 16.64 1.69 12.11
CA PHE A 3 17.47 0.72 11.39
C PHE A 3 18.54 0.07 12.28
N ALA A 4 18.25 -0.12 13.57
CA ALA A 4 19.12 -0.88 14.46
C ALA A 4 18.66 -2.35 14.50
N GLY A 5 18.81 -3.02 13.36
CA GLY A 5 18.32 -4.37 13.13
C GLY A 5 18.60 -4.79 11.69
N ASP A 6 18.16 -5.99 11.35
CA ASP A 6 18.31 -6.57 10.01
C ASP A 6 17.97 -5.54 8.91
N VAL A 7 18.90 -5.38 7.96
CA VAL A 7 18.82 -4.41 6.85
C VAL A 7 18.05 -5.02 5.67
N GLU A 8 17.66 -6.28 5.80
CA GLU A 8 16.92 -7.01 4.79
C GLU A 8 15.45 -6.57 4.76
N ASP A 9 15.05 -5.88 3.68
CA ASP A 9 13.68 -5.42 3.40
C ASP A 9 12.68 -6.57 3.11
N HIS A 10 13.00 -7.82 3.47
CA HIS A 10 12.23 -9.01 3.09
C HIS A 10 11.68 -9.81 4.28
N PHE A 11 11.10 -9.14 5.27
CA PHE A 11 10.35 -9.85 6.30
C PHE A 11 8.95 -10.23 5.80
N LEU A 12 8.56 -11.48 6.02
CA LEU A 12 7.23 -12.01 5.74
C LEU A 12 6.98 -13.23 6.62
N PHE A 13 6.10 -13.11 7.60
CA PHE A 13 5.74 -14.22 8.49
C PHE A 13 4.31 -14.09 9.02
N GLY A 14 3.70 -15.25 9.26
CA GLY A 14 2.37 -15.35 9.87
C GLY A 14 2.47 -15.59 11.37
N ILE A 15 1.51 -15.05 12.12
CA ILE A 15 1.31 -15.30 13.55
C ILE A 15 -0.07 -15.93 13.72
N LYS A 16 -0.12 -17.02 14.49
CA LYS A 16 -1.35 -17.69 14.86
C LYS A 16 -1.53 -17.68 16.38
N PHE A 17 -2.69 -17.26 16.84
CA PHE A 17 -3.11 -17.39 18.22
C PHE A 17 -3.71 -18.76 18.46
N THR A 18 -3.26 -19.40 19.53
CA THR A 18 -3.94 -20.58 20.09
C THR A 18 -4.41 -20.22 21.49
N LYS A 19 -5.26 -21.06 22.09
CA LYS A 19 -5.82 -20.81 23.42
C LYS A 19 -4.78 -20.58 24.52
N LYS A 20 -3.55 -21.08 24.34
CA LYS A 20 -2.50 -21.05 25.38
C LYS A 20 -1.16 -20.49 24.89
N SER A 21 -0.98 -20.29 23.58
CA SER A 21 0.31 -19.85 23.03
C SER A 21 0.15 -19.08 21.72
N VAL A 22 1.16 -18.28 21.41
CA VAL A 22 1.33 -17.61 20.12
C VAL A 22 2.31 -18.44 19.29
N LYS A 23 1.89 -18.88 18.11
CA LYS A 23 2.74 -19.58 17.15
C LYS A 23 3.24 -18.58 16.11
N LEU A 24 4.54 -18.34 16.10
CA LEU A 24 5.21 -17.55 15.07
C LEU A 24 5.49 -18.42 13.84
N TYR A 25 5.65 -17.79 12.68
CA TYR A 25 5.93 -18.43 11.39
C TYR A 25 4.88 -19.48 10.98
N SER A 26 3.60 -19.20 11.27
CA SER A 26 2.49 -20.02 10.76
C SER A 26 2.29 -19.80 9.26
N ASN A 27 1.70 -20.80 8.60
CA ASN A 27 1.25 -20.68 7.22
C ASN A 27 0.19 -19.58 7.11
N PHE A 28 0.26 -18.71 6.09
CA PHE A 28 -0.62 -17.55 5.91
C PHE A 28 -2.11 -17.91 5.91
N TYR A 29 -2.50 -19.02 5.27
CA TYR A 29 -3.89 -19.49 5.26
C TYR A 29 -4.43 -19.90 6.63
N ALA A 30 -3.56 -20.13 7.61
CA ALA A 30 -3.93 -20.52 8.97
C ALA A 30 -3.48 -19.49 10.01
N SER A 31 -2.97 -18.34 9.57
CA SER A 31 -2.46 -17.26 10.42
C SER A 31 -3.57 -16.26 10.69
N ASP A 32 -3.57 -15.70 11.90
CA ASP A 32 -4.51 -14.66 12.30
C ASP A 32 -3.94 -13.26 11.99
N ILE A 33 -2.61 -13.11 12.02
CA ILE A 33 -1.91 -11.88 11.64
C ILE A 33 -0.82 -12.23 10.63
N ILE A 34 -0.66 -11.37 9.62
CA ILE A 34 0.45 -11.43 8.67
C ILE A 34 1.28 -10.17 8.87
N VAL A 35 2.57 -10.33 9.16
CA VAL A 35 3.54 -9.23 9.29
C VAL A 35 4.50 -9.34 8.13
N ALA A 36 4.56 -8.31 7.30
CA ALA A 36 5.35 -8.36 6.08
C ALA A 36 5.74 -6.98 5.54
N SER A 37 6.85 -6.93 4.80
CA SER A 37 7.18 -5.78 3.98
C SER A 37 6.31 -5.77 2.70
N PRO A 38 6.00 -4.59 2.15
CA PRO A 38 5.26 -4.49 0.89
C PRO A 38 5.96 -5.23 -0.27
N LEU A 39 7.29 -5.19 -0.29
CA LEU A 39 8.10 -5.91 -1.28
C LEU A 39 7.93 -7.43 -1.15
N ALA A 40 8.03 -7.97 0.07
CA ALA A 40 7.92 -9.41 0.29
C ALA A 40 6.51 -9.94 -0.04
N LEU A 41 5.45 -9.18 0.28
CA LEU A 41 4.09 -9.53 -0.12
C LEU A 41 3.91 -9.52 -1.63
N LYS A 42 4.39 -8.48 -2.31
CA LYS A 42 4.34 -8.40 -3.77
C LYS A 42 5.05 -9.61 -4.40
N LEU A 43 6.28 -9.89 -4.00
CA LEU A 43 7.03 -11.06 -4.47
C LEU A 43 6.27 -12.37 -4.19
N LYS A 44 5.61 -12.49 -3.04
CA LYS A 44 4.82 -13.68 -2.70
C LYS A 44 3.61 -13.84 -3.61
N ILE A 45 2.87 -12.76 -3.88
CA ILE A 45 1.72 -12.73 -4.79
C ILE A 45 2.17 -13.09 -6.21
N ASP A 46 3.28 -12.51 -6.67
CA ASP A 46 3.86 -12.73 -8.01
C ASP A 46 4.53 -14.12 -8.17
N GLY A 47 4.52 -14.96 -7.13
CA GLY A 47 5.05 -16.34 -7.19
C GLY A 47 6.55 -16.50 -6.88
N GLY A 48 7.22 -15.45 -6.41
CA GLY A 48 8.60 -15.41 -5.90
C GLY A 48 9.70 -15.49 -6.97
N GLU A 49 10.88 -14.95 -6.67
CA GLU A 49 12.03 -14.95 -7.60
C GLU A 49 12.58 -16.35 -7.91
N VAL A 50 12.51 -17.28 -6.95
CA VAL A 50 13.22 -18.58 -6.98
C VAL A 50 12.51 -19.63 -7.86
N THR A 51 11.26 -19.40 -8.30
CA THR A 51 10.46 -20.42 -9.01
C THR A 51 10.07 -20.07 -10.44
N LYS A 52 10.86 -19.23 -11.14
CA LYS A 52 10.85 -19.08 -12.61
C LYS A 52 11.36 -20.34 -13.36
N LYS A 53 11.08 -21.55 -12.86
CA LYS A 53 11.37 -22.80 -13.59
C LYS A 53 10.15 -23.20 -14.43
N LYS A 54 10.30 -23.05 -15.75
CA LYS A 54 9.55 -23.68 -16.85
C LYS A 54 8.15 -23.12 -17.16
N GLY A 55 8.10 -22.03 -17.94
CA GLY A 55 7.18 -21.86 -19.08
C GLY A 55 5.66 -21.90 -18.87
N ARG A 56 5.14 -21.99 -17.64
CA ARG A 56 3.71 -21.82 -17.34
C ARG A 56 3.52 -20.52 -16.56
N PRO A 57 2.56 -19.66 -16.94
CA PRO A 57 2.11 -18.59 -16.06
C PRO A 57 1.57 -19.26 -14.79
N LYS A 58 2.25 -19.06 -13.67
CA LYS A 58 1.75 -19.54 -12.37
C LYS A 58 0.71 -18.55 -11.89
N GLU A 59 -0.44 -19.06 -11.46
CA GLU A 59 -1.50 -18.25 -10.85
C GLU A 59 -0.96 -17.47 -9.67
N ASN A 60 -1.29 -16.17 -9.63
CA ASN A 60 -1.05 -15.33 -8.47
C ASN A 60 -1.73 -15.95 -7.25
N ASP A 61 -0.94 -16.26 -6.22
CA ASP A 61 -1.47 -16.87 -5.00
C ASP A 61 -1.83 -15.76 -4.01
N SER A 62 -2.86 -14.97 -4.32
CA SER A 62 -3.34 -13.87 -3.46
C SER A 62 -4.50 -14.28 -2.55
N ASP A 63 -4.96 -15.54 -2.63
CA ASP A 63 -6.12 -16.04 -1.89
C ASP A 63 -6.00 -15.87 -0.37
N PHE A 64 -4.78 -15.87 0.19
CA PHE A 64 -4.54 -15.65 1.62
C PHE A 64 -4.84 -14.21 2.08
N LEU A 65 -5.02 -13.27 1.15
CA LEU A 65 -5.38 -11.88 1.42
C LEU A 65 -6.88 -11.60 1.28
N SER A 66 -7.67 -12.58 0.86
CA SER A 66 -9.12 -12.44 0.64
C SER A 66 -9.87 -12.08 1.94
N SER A 67 -9.47 -12.67 3.07
CA SER A 67 -10.15 -12.54 4.36
C SER A 67 -9.62 -11.41 5.25
N ILE A 68 -8.83 -10.48 4.73
CA ILE A 68 -8.24 -9.40 5.54
C ILE A 68 -9.31 -8.39 5.95
N GLU A 69 -9.51 -8.24 7.25
CA GLU A 69 -10.45 -7.28 7.86
C GLU A 69 -9.77 -5.96 8.26
N ILE A 70 -8.50 -6.02 8.67
CA ILE A 70 -7.73 -4.86 9.13
C ILE A 70 -6.39 -4.84 8.40
N VAL A 71 -6.05 -3.68 7.82
CA VAL A 71 -4.73 -3.40 7.25
C VAL A 71 -4.10 -2.24 7.99
N VAL A 72 -2.89 -2.44 8.49
CA VAL A 72 -2.08 -1.39 9.10
C VAL A 72 -0.87 -1.16 8.22
N VAL A 73 -0.75 0.05 7.68
CA VAL A 73 0.45 0.52 7.00
C VAL A 73 1.21 1.38 7.99
N ASP A 74 2.24 0.79 8.60
CA ASP A 74 3.14 1.50 9.51
C ASP A 74 4.26 2.21 8.74
N TYR A 75 4.72 3.36 9.25
CA TYR A 75 5.75 4.19 8.63
C TYR A 75 5.58 4.39 7.11
N ALA A 76 4.40 4.83 6.68
CA ALA A 76 4.08 5.01 5.27
C ALA A 76 5.01 6.03 4.57
N ASP A 77 5.56 7.00 5.31
CA ASP A 77 6.61 7.91 4.86
C ASP A 77 7.87 7.16 4.41
N VAL A 78 8.33 6.21 5.21
CA VAL A 78 9.50 5.39 4.89
C VAL A 78 9.22 4.49 3.69
N ILE A 79 8.03 3.88 3.63
CA ILE A 79 7.60 3.05 2.48
C ILE A 79 7.56 3.90 1.19
N SER A 80 7.09 5.14 1.29
CA SER A 80 7.06 6.08 0.17
C SER A 80 8.45 6.45 -0.32
N MET A 81 9.45 6.54 0.57
CA MET A 81 10.84 6.79 0.20
C MET A 81 11.49 5.59 -0.50
N GLN A 82 11.08 4.36 -0.16
CA GLN A 82 11.58 3.14 -0.79
C GLN A 82 10.94 2.91 -2.17
N ASN A 83 9.67 2.52 -2.19
CA ASN A 83 8.90 2.30 -3.42
C ASN A 83 7.40 2.15 -3.12
N TRP A 84 6.64 3.22 -3.34
CA TRP A 84 5.19 3.21 -3.12
C TRP A 84 4.42 2.21 -3.99
N SER A 85 4.94 1.88 -5.18
CA SER A 85 4.26 0.97 -6.11
C SER A 85 4.09 -0.44 -5.53
N HIS A 86 4.98 -0.87 -4.64
CA HIS A 86 4.88 -2.17 -3.99
C HIS A 86 3.66 -2.24 -3.08
N LEU A 87 3.43 -1.20 -2.28
CA LEU A 87 2.25 -1.10 -1.43
C LEU A 87 0.97 -1.04 -2.27
N HIS A 88 0.97 -0.24 -3.33
CA HIS A 88 -0.19 -0.14 -4.22
C HIS A 88 -0.56 -1.51 -4.84
N ALA A 89 0.41 -2.24 -5.38
CA ALA A 89 0.20 -3.55 -5.97
C ALA A 89 -0.35 -4.57 -4.95
N VAL A 90 0.09 -4.52 -3.70
CA VAL A 90 -0.44 -5.39 -2.64
C VAL A 90 -1.88 -5.02 -2.29
N LEU A 91 -2.18 -3.74 -2.14
CA LEU A 91 -3.52 -3.25 -1.79
C LEU A 91 -4.56 -3.54 -2.87
N GLU A 92 -4.15 -3.53 -4.15
CA GLU A 92 -4.98 -3.96 -5.28
C GLU A 92 -5.36 -5.43 -5.22
N GLN A 93 -4.59 -6.28 -4.52
CA GLN A 93 -4.81 -7.72 -4.44
C GLN A 93 -5.60 -8.14 -3.18
N LEU A 94 -5.96 -7.17 -2.33
CA LEU A 94 -6.73 -7.45 -1.11
C LEU A 94 -8.21 -7.68 -1.40
N ASN A 95 -8.83 -8.57 -0.61
CA ASN A 95 -10.27 -8.83 -0.61
C ASN A 95 -10.87 -9.33 -1.94
N HIS A 96 -10.04 -9.85 -2.86
CA HIS A 96 -10.55 -10.60 -3.99
C HIS A 96 -11.20 -11.91 -3.56
N LEU A 97 -12.13 -12.40 -4.37
CA LEU A 97 -12.74 -13.70 -4.15
C LEU A 97 -11.65 -14.78 -4.32
N PRO A 98 -11.48 -15.69 -3.35
CA PRO A 98 -10.46 -16.73 -3.45
C PRO A 98 -10.77 -17.64 -4.64
N SER A 99 -9.76 -17.93 -5.46
CA SER A 99 -9.93 -18.76 -6.65
C SER A 99 -9.88 -20.26 -6.33
N LYS A 100 -9.15 -20.65 -5.28
CA LYS A 100 -9.01 -22.04 -4.85
C LYS A 100 -9.92 -22.35 -3.66
N GLU A 101 -10.61 -23.48 -3.72
CA GLU A 101 -11.32 -24.04 -2.58
C GLU A 101 -10.31 -24.53 -1.53
N HIS A 102 -9.97 -23.65 -0.60
CA HIS A 102 -9.30 -24.05 0.63
C HIS A 102 -10.30 -24.70 1.60
N VAL A 103 -9.81 -25.33 2.67
CA VAL A 103 -10.59 -26.04 3.71
C VAL A 103 -11.42 -25.05 4.55
N THR A 104 -12.25 -24.25 3.90
CA THR A 104 -13.05 -23.19 4.49
C THR A 104 -14.51 -23.59 4.31
N ASN A 105 -15.22 -23.66 5.43
CA ASN A 105 -16.65 -23.97 5.40
C ASN A 105 -17.40 -22.77 4.80
N VAL A 106 -17.89 -22.90 3.56
CA VAL A 106 -18.60 -21.85 2.82
C VAL A 106 -19.78 -21.27 3.60
N MET A 107 -20.42 -22.08 4.45
CA MET A 107 -21.54 -21.65 5.29
C MET A 107 -21.16 -20.62 6.37
N ARG A 108 -19.85 -20.42 6.63
CA ARG A 108 -19.34 -19.43 7.58
C ARG A 108 -18.89 -18.14 6.91
N ILE A 109 -18.87 -18.11 5.57
CA ILE A 109 -18.48 -16.91 4.82
C ILE A 109 -19.61 -15.89 4.93
N ARG A 110 -19.26 -14.66 5.30
CA ARG A 110 -20.23 -13.57 5.41
C ARG A 110 -20.71 -13.17 4.00
N PRO A 111 -22.00 -12.87 3.80
CA PRO A 111 -22.56 -12.60 2.46
C PRO A 111 -21.81 -11.52 1.67
N TRP A 112 -21.37 -10.44 2.35
CA TRP A 112 -20.65 -9.34 1.70
C TRP A 112 -19.27 -9.71 1.12
N TYR A 113 -18.68 -10.85 1.50
CA TYR A 113 -17.49 -11.37 0.82
C TYR A 113 -17.86 -12.02 -0.52
N LEU A 114 -19.02 -12.66 -0.60
CA LEU A 114 -19.53 -13.26 -1.83
C LEU A 114 -20.02 -12.19 -2.82
N ASP A 115 -20.55 -11.08 -2.30
CA ASP A 115 -21.00 -9.92 -3.09
C ASP A 115 -19.86 -8.96 -3.47
N GLU A 116 -18.60 -9.31 -3.21
CA GLU A 116 -17.39 -8.50 -3.45
C GLU A 116 -17.40 -7.11 -2.75
N GLN A 117 -18.21 -6.96 -1.71
CA GLN A 117 -18.36 -5.76 -0.89
C GLN A 117 -17.39 -5.73 0.30
N ALA A 118 -16.57 -6.77 0.50
CA ALA A 118 -15.60 -6.85 1.59
C ALA A 118 -14.67 -5.62 1.67
N ARG A 119 -14.35 -5.01 0.52
CA ARG A 119 -13.55 -3.78 0.45
C ARG A 119 -14.12 -2.62 1.28
N TYR A 120 -15.44 -2.56 1.48
CA TYR A 120 -16.13 -1.50 2.24
C TYR A 120 -16.13 -1.71 3.75
N TYR A 121 -15.91 -2.96 4.18
CA TYR A 121 -15.90 -3.37 5.58
C TYR A 121 -14.48 -3.55 6.14
N ARG A 122 -13.46 -3.53 5.27
CA ARG A 122 -12.06 -3.56 5.67
C ARG A 122 -11.66 -2.20 6.26
N GLN A 123 -11.11 -2.22 7.47
CA GLN A 123 -10.49 -1.03 8.07
C GLN A 123 -9.03 -0.90 7.62
N THR A 124 -8.69 0.21 6.96
CA THR A 124 -7.29 0.55 6.64
C THR A 124 -6.80 1.68 7.55
N ILE A 125 -5.70 1.44 8.27
CA ILE A 125 -5.02 2.41 9.13
C ILE A 125 -3.67 2.74 8.49
N ILE A 126 -3.41 4.03 8.22
CA ILE A 126 -2.16 4.50 7.63
C ILE A 126 -1.48 5.41 8.65
N LEU A 127 -0.27 5.05 9.07
CA LEU A 127 0.54 5.80 10.01
C LEU A 127 1.74 6.40 9.27
N SER A 128 1.99 7.69 9.46
CA SER A 128 3.09 8.40 8.81
C SER A 128 3.48 9.64 9.60
N SER A 129 4.76 10.04 9.53
CA SER A 129 5.25 11.28 10.14
C SER A 129 4.83 12.53 9.35
N TYR A 130 4.69 12.40 8.02
CA TYR A 130 4.25 13.47 7.13
C TYR A 130 3.33 12.93 6.03
N LEU A 131 2.56 13.81 5.40
CA LEU A 131 1.61 13.43 4.35
C LEU A 131 2.23 13.66 2.97
N THR A 132 2.05 12.68 2.08
CA THR A 132 2.41 12.82 0.66
C THR A 132 1.17 12.76 -0.24
N PRO A 133 1.23 13.29 -1.48
CA PRO A 133 0.16 13.15 -2.46
C PRO A 133 -0.24 11.69 -2.72
N GLU A 134 0.71 10.77 -2.70
CA GLU A 134 0.50 9.34 -2.92
C GLU A 134 -0.33 8.71 -1.80
N MET A 135 -0.06 9.08 -0.54
CA MET A 135 -0.88 8.67 0.60
C MET A 135 -2.30 9.20 0.50
N ASN A 136 -2.46 10.46 0.07
CA ASN A 136 -3.77 11.06 -0.12
C ASN A 136 -4.55 10.36 -1.26
N ALA A 137 -3.89 10.04 -2.36
CA ALA A 137 -4.48 9.30 -3.46
C ALA A 137 -4.93 7.91 -3.01
N LEU A 138 -4.09 7.19 -2.26
CA LEU A 138 -4.41 5.88 -1.70
C LEU A 138 -5.59 5.94 -0.72
N PHE A 139 -5.58 6.91 0.19
CA PHE A 139 -6.65 7.11 1.17
C PHE A 139 -7.99 7.40 0.47
N ASN A 140 -7.98 8.19 -0.60
CA ASN A 140 -9.18 8.54 -1.33
C ASN A 140 -9.68 7.41 -2.25
N GLY A 141 -8.78 6.71 -2.95
CA GLY A 141 -9.12 5.68 -3.93
C GLY A 141 -9.37 4.29 -3.33
N SER A 142 -8.45 3.79 -2.51
CA SER A 142 -8.43 2.37 -2.09
C SER A 142 -9.05 2.12 -0.72
N CYS A 143 -9.18 3.15 0.12
CA CYS A 143 -9.78 3.02 1.46
C CYS A 143 -11.26 3.37 1.39
N LEU A 144 -12.09 2.44 0.93
CA LEU A 144 -13.54 2.60 0.87
C LEU A 144 -14.10 2.07 2.19
N ASN A 145 -14.61 2.93 3.07
CA ASN A 145 -15.18 2.52 4.37
C ASN A 145 -16.67 2.85 4.38
N TYR A 146 -17.50 1.96 4.91
CA TYR A 146 -18.95 2.17 5.02
C TYR A 146 -19.32 3.40 5.87
N GLU A 147 -18.67 3.58 7.03
CA GLU A 147 -18.93 4.71 7.94
C GLU A 147 -18.08 5.96 7.66
N GLY A 148 -17.36 5.99 6.54
CA GLY A 148 -16.51 7.12 6.14
C GLY A 148 -15.06 7.03 6.63
N LYS A 149 -14.35 8.17 6.61
CA LYS A 149 -12.90 8.20 6.82
C LYS A 149 -12.52 9.34 7.76
N VAL A 150 -11.52 9.09 8.60
CA VAL A 150 -10.95 10.09 9.51
C VAL A 150 -9.49 10.29 9.13
N LYS A 151 -9.06 11.55 9.02
CA LYS A 151 -7.68 11.93 8.75
C LYS A 151 -7.22 12.92 9.81
N LEU A 152 -6.18 12.54 10.55
CA LEU A 152 -5.48 13.42 11.48
C LEU A 152 -4.18 13.86 10.82
N ALA A 153 -3.98 15.16 10.69
CA ALA A 153 -2.79 15.76 10.10
C ALA A 153 -2.23 16.80 11.07
N THR A 154 -0.95 16.67 11.40
CA THR A 154 -0.27 17.67 12.22
C THR A 154 0.16 18.83 11.32
N GLU A 155 -0.37 20.03 11.59
CA GLU A 155 0.10 21.24 10.92
C GLU A 155 1.33 21.77 11.65
N PHE A 156 2.47 21.81 10.95
CA PHE A 156 3.68 22.44 11.46
C PHE A 156 3.75 23.87 10.97
N THR A 157 4.02 24.83 11.86
CA THR A 157 4.29 26.21 11.47
C THR A 157 5.55 26.25 10.62
N GLY A 158 5.39 26.46 9.31
CA GLY A 158 6.51 26.48 8.37
C GLY A 158 7.55 27.53 8.75
N VAL A 159 8.83 27.16 8.64
CA VAL A 159 9.95 28.10 8.78
C VAL A 159 10.34 28.75 7.45
N LEU A 160 9.89 28.20 6.31
CA LEU A 160 10.18 28.77 4.98
C LEU A 160 9.79 30.24 4.82
N PRO A 161 8.63 30.72 5.34
CA PRO A 161 8.31 32.14 5.34
C PRO A 161 9.29 33.00 6.16
N LYS A 162 9.95 32.41 7.17
CA LYS A 162 10.96 33.08 8.00
C LYS A 162 12.34 33.14 7.32
N ILE A 163 12.54 32.37 6.26
CA ILE A 163 13.79 32.29 5.47
C ILE A 163 13.58 32.98 4.11
N GLN A 164 12.57 33.85 3.96
CA GLN A 164 12.43 34.67 2.75
C GLN A 164 13.70 35.53 2.57
N LEU A 165 14.62 35.04 1.75
CA LEU A 165 15.59 35.88 1.08
C LEU A 165 14.78 36.77 0.12
N GLU A 166 14.91 38.08 0.25
CA GLU A 166 14.38 39.03 -0.73
C GLU A 166 15.08 38.81 -2.08
N ILE A 167 14.61 37.84 -2.86
CA ILE A 167 15.02 37.72 -4.25
C ILE A 167 14.26 38.83 -4.99
N ARG A 168 14.96 39.92 -5.31
CA ARG A 168 14.48 40.94 -6.24
C ARG A 168 14.29 40.28 -7.61
N GLN A 169 13.06 39.95 -7.95
CA GLN A 169 12.70 39.54 -9.30
C GLN A 169 12.73 40.79 -10.20
N VAL A 170 13.85 41.01 -10.88
CA VAL A 170 13.93 42.02 -11.95
C VAL A 170 13.24 41.43 -13.18
N CYS A 171 11.96 41.75 -13.36
CA CYS A 171 11.27 41.50 -14.62
C CYS A 171 11.71 42.58 -15.61
N MET A 172 12.56 42.20 -16.57
CA MET A 172 12.98 43.09 -17.64
C MET A 172 11.87 43.14 -18.69
N ASN A 173 10.89 44.02 -18.45
CA ASN A 173 9.95 44.46 -19.47
C ASN A 173 10.68 45.49 -20.35
N ASP A 174 11.19 45.07 -21.52
CA ASP A 174 10.95 45.80 -22.76
C ASP A 174 11.51 45.10 -24.01
N LEU A 175 10.64 45.09 -25.03
CA LEU A 175 10.82 44.88 -26.47
C LEU A 175 11.19 43.50 -27.05
N MET A 176 10.13 42.82 -27.51
CA MET A 176 9.87 42.41 -28.90
C MET A 176 11.06 42.39 -29.89
N HIS A 177 11.33 41.21 -30.48
CA HIS A 177 11.29 40.92 -31.92
C HIS A 177 12.21 39.72 -32.26
N LEU A 178 11.63 38.52 -32.42
CA LEU A 178 11.84 37.55 -33.52
C LEU A 178 11.14 36.23 -33.11
N LEU A 179 9.88 36.02 -33.50
CA LEU A 179 9.47 35.32 -34.73
C LEU A 179 10.09 33.90 -34.85
N LEU A 180 9.27 32.86 -34.61
CA LEU A 180 8.58 32.05 -35.65
C LEU A 180 9.53 30.96 -36.20
N VAL A 181 9.25 29.65 -36.18
CA VAL A 181 8.21 28.94 -36.91
C VAL A 181 8.29 27.45 -36.51
N ASN A 182 7.18 26.83 -36.11
CA ASN A 182 6.71 25.49 -36.52
C ASN A 182 5.75 24.93 -35.46
N LEU A 183 4.53 24.53 -35.75
CA LEU A 183 3.64 24.70 -36.90
C LEU A 183 2.30 24.16 -36.41
N MET A 184 1.23 24.79 -36.87
CA MET A 184 -0.16 24.49 -36.56
C MET A 184 -0.65 23.31 -37.40
N MET A 185 -1.22 22.27 -36.76
CA MET A 185 -2.20 21.28 -37.28
C MET A 185 -1.75 20.38 -38.46
N PRO A 186 -2.41 19.25 -38.78
CA PRO A 186 -3.86 19.01 -38.91
C PRO A 186 -4.59 18.53 -37.64
#